data_AF-A0A934JYL4-F1
#
_entry.id   AF-A0A934JYL4-F1
#
_cell.length_a   1.000
_cell.length_b   1.000
_cell.length_c   1.000
_cell.angle_alpha   90.00
_cell.angle_beta   90.00
_cell.angle_gamma   90.00
#
_symmetry.space_group_name_H-M   'P 1'
#
loop_
_entity.id
_entity.type
_entity.pdbx_description
1 polymer ?
#
loop_
_entity_poly.entity_id
_entity_poly.type
_entity_poly.pdbx_seq_one_letter_code
_entity_poly.pdbx_strand_id
1 'polypeptide(L)'
;GADSPTGAVSQFYDRVVTHDYNGALGLWSPSMQSAYPPADNINSRFSNTSSMSVRRNQLVSSGGGRAVVAVDLVEVRNGQTYRWVGNWYLVQSGSGWLLDRPGLHPA
;
A
#
# COMPACT_ATOMS: atom_id res chain seq x y z
N GLY A 1 11.29 -5.95 3.21
CA GLY A 1 9.84 -6.19 3.27
C GLY A 1 9.36 -6.15 4.71
N ALA A 2 8.09 -6.45 4.95
CA ALA A 2 7.51 -6.50 6.29
C ALA A 2 7.33 -7.94 6.80
N ASP A 3 7.18 -8.12 8.12
CA ASP A 3 7.06 -9.45 8.74
C ASP A 3 5.72 -10.14 8.45
N SER A 4 4.68 -9.37 8.11
CA SER A 4 3.35 -9.90 7.81
C SER A 4 2.69 -9.17 6.62
N PRO A 5 1.70 -9.77 5.95
CA PRO A 5 1.01 -9.11 4.85
C PRO A 5 0.30 -7.82 5.26
N THR A 6 -0.42 -7.85 6.38
CA THR A 6 -1.10 -6.66 6.92
C THR A 6 -0.09 -5.62 7.40
N GLY A 7 1.06 -6.06 7.94
CA GLY A 7 2.17 -5.20 8.31
C GLY A 7 2.74 -4.43 7.12
N ALA A 8 2.90 -5.07 5.96
CA ALA A 8 3.36 -4.39 4.74
C ALA A 8 2.40 -3.27 4.31
N VAL A 9 1.09 -3.51 4.38
CA VAL A 9 0.06 -2.52 4.07
C VAL A 9 0.11 -1.33 5.03
N SER A 10 0.17 -1.59 6.33
CA SER A 10 0.27 -0.52 7.35
C SER A 10 1.53 0.31 7.17
N GLN A 11 2.70 -0.34 7.08
CA GLN A 11 3.98 0.36 6.91
C GLN A 11 4.04 1.17 5.62
N PHE A 12 3.42 0.71 4.53
CA PHE A 12 3.34 1.48 3.30
C PHE A 12 2.57 2.77 3.51
N TYR A 13 1.38 2.69 4.12
CA TYR A 13 0.57 3.88 4.36
C TYR A 13 1.18 4.85 5.38
N ASP A 14 1.87 4.35 6.39
CA ASP A 14 2.62 5.19 7.33
C ASP A 14 3.72 5.97 6.61
N ARG A 15 4.47 5.31 5.71
CA ARG A 15 5.56 5.93 4.96
C ARG A 15 5.09 6.94 3.90
N VAL A 16 4.00 6.67 3.19
CA VAL A 16 3.48 7.67 2.22
C VAL A 16 2.91 8.90 2.91
N VAL A 17 2.41 8.80 4.16
CA VAL A 17 1.94 9.97 4.93
C VAL A 17 3.10 10.79 5.47
N THR A 18 4.21 10.16 5.87
CA THR A 18 5.43 10.86 6.30
C THR A 18 6.32 11.30 5.13
N HIS A 19 5.84 11.11 3.89
CA HIS A 19 6.56 11.38 2.64
C HIS A 19 7.91 10.65 2.51
N ASP A 20 8.08 9.54 3.24
CA ASP A 20 9.19 8.59 3.06
C ASP A 20 8.93 7.70 1.83
N TYR A 21 8.99 8.30 0.64
CA TYR A 21 8.68 7.61 -0.60
C TYR A 21 9.70 6.52 -0.94
N ASN A 22 10.96 6.68 -0.51
CA ASN A 22 11.99 5.65 -0.70
C ASN A 22 11.69 4.42 0.16
N GLY A 23 11.31 4.60 1.42
CA GLY A 23 10.89 3.51 2.27
C GLY A 23 9.58 2.86 1.78
N ALA A 24 8.63 3.66 1.29
CA ALA A 24 7.39 3.16 0.70
C ALA A 24 7.67 2.31 -0.55
N LEU A 25 8.59 2.74 -1.42
CA LEU A 25 9.07 1.99 -2.58
C LEU A 25 9.74 0.67 -2.18
N GLY A 26 10.46 0.64 -1.06
CA GLY A 26 11.06 -0.58 -0.49
C GLY A 26 10.04 -1.65 -0.06
N LEU A 27 8.75 -1.31 -0.01
CA LEU A 27 7.66 -2.24 0.25
C LEU A 27 6.98 -2.73 -1.04
N TRP A 28 7.37 -2.25 -2.22
CA TRP A 28 6.86 -2.72 -3.50
C TRP A 28 7.72 -3.85 -4.06
N SER A 29 7.06 -4.86 -4.63
CA SER A 29 7.73 -5.91 -5.39
C SER A 29 8.37 -5.35 -6.67
N PRO A 30 9.41 -6.00 -7.23
CA PRO A 30 9.99 -5.59 -8.51
C PRO A 30 8.97 -5.52 -9.65
N SER A 31 8.01 -6.46 -9.68
CA SER A 31 6.90 -6.45 -10.64
C SER A 31 6.03 -5.21 -10.50
N MET A 32 5.70 -4.82 -9.27
CA MET A 32 4.92 -3.61 -9.01
C MET A 32 5.69 -2.34 -9.42
N GLN A 33 6.97 -2.25 -9.06
CA GLN A 33 7.82 -1.11 -9.44
C GLN A 33 7.94 -0.96 -10.96
N SER A 34 7.97 -2.08 -11.69
CA SER A 34 8.00 -2.07 -13.16
C SER A 34 6.65 -1.69 -13.78
N ALA A 35 5.53 -2.11 -13.19
CA ALA A 35 4.20 -1.84 -13.72
C ALA A 35 3.70 -0.43 -13.39
N TYR A 36 4.18 0.14 -12.28
CA TYR A 36 3.77 1.43 -11.75
C TYR A 36 5.01 2.30 -11.50
N PRO A 37 5.36 3.24 -12.40
CA PRO A 37 6.48 4.15 -12.18
C PRO A 37 6.35 4.89 -10.83
N PRO A 38 7.35 4.79 -9.92
CA PRO A 38 7.23 5.32 -8.55
C PRO A 38 7.06 6.84 -8.48
N ALA A 39 7.67 7.58 -9.40
CA ALA A 39 7.54 9.04 -9.46
C ALA A 39 6.07 9.48 -9.58
N ASP A 40 5.28 8.75 -10.37
CA ASP A 40 3.87 9.07 -10.58
C ASP A 40 2.97 8.41 -9.53
N ASN A 41 3.26 7.16 -9.18
CA ASN A 41 2.35 6.32 -8.39
C ASN A 41 2.63 6.34 -6.88
N ILE A 42 3.76 6.91 -6.45
CA ILE A 42 4.05 7.24 -5.05
C ILE A 42 4.19 8.75 -4.90
N ASN A 43 5.26 9.34 -5.46
CA ASN A 43 5.65 10.71 -5.14
C ASN A 43 4.57 11.71 -5.54
N SER A 44 4.20 11.72 -6.82
CA SER A 44 3.16 12.63 -7.33
C SER A 44 1.80 12.33 -6.71
N ARG A 45 1.42 11.05 -6.64
CA ARG A 45 0.12 10.60 -6.12
C ARG A 45 -0.15 11.03 -4.67
N PHE A 46 0.87 10.98 -3.81
CA PHE A 46 0.75 11.28 -2.38
C PHE A 46 1.37 12.61 -1.95
N SER A 47 1.88 13.42 -2.90
CA SER A 47 2.50 14.73 -2.63
C SER A 47 1.63 15.67 -1.80
N ASN A 48 0.32 15.64 -2.03
CA ASN A 48 -0.66 16.49 -1.37
C ASN A 48 -1.45 15.76 -0.27
N THR A 49 -1.07 14.52 0.04
CA THR A 49 -1.74 13.71 1.07
C THR A 49 -1.25 14.17 2.43
N SER A 50 -2.18 14.66 3.26
CA SER A 50 -1.90 15.15 4.60
C SER A 50 -2.22 14.13 5.68
N SER A 51 -3.10 13.17 5.41
CA SER A 51 -3.36 12.05 6.32
C SER A 51 -3.90 10.83 5.58
N MET A 52 -3.64 9.65 6.16
CA MET A 52 -4.21 8.37 5.75
C MET A 52 -4.67 7.63 7.00
N SER A 53 -5.89 7.13 7.00
CA SER A 53 -6.44 6.30 8.07
C SER A 53 -6.84 4.95 7.49
N VAL A 54 -6.28 3.88 8.06
CA VAL A 54 -6.60 2.50 7.67
C VAL A 54 -7.71 1.96 8.58
N ARG A 55 -8.97 2.08 8.13
CA ARG A 55 -10.16 1.63 8.87
C ARG A 55 -10.31 0.11 8.88
N ARG A 56 -9.84 -0.55 7.82
CA ARG A 56 -9.75 -2.02 7.74
C ARG A 56 -8.39 -2.40 7.19
N ASN A 57 -7.76 -3.39 7.82
CA ASN A 57 -6.52 -4.01 7.36
C ASN A 57 -6.57 -5.51 7.70
N GLN A 58 -7.28 -6.29 6.89
CA GLN A 58 -7.63 -7.66 7.24
C GLN A 58 -7.05 -8.65 6.23
N LEU A 59 -6.31 -9.63 6.72
CA LEU A 59 -5.88 -10.76 5.91
C LEU A 59 -7.11 -11.58 5.47
N VAL A 60 -7.32 -11.69 4.16
CA VAL A 60 -8.43 -12.46 3.57
C VAL A 60 -7.99 -13.86 3.20
N SER A 61 -6.79 -14.00 2.65
CA SER A 61 -6.18 -15.30 2.32
C SER A 61 -4.66 -15.20 2.33
N SER A 62 -4.01 -16.33 2.62
CA SER A 62 -2.56 -16.49 2.50
C SER A 62 -2.22 -17.93 2.13
N GLY A 63 -1.17 -18.11 1.32
CA GLY A 63 -0.69 -19.42 0.90
C GLY A 63 0.25 -19.33 -0.30
N GLY A 64 1.20 -20.28 -0.40
CA GLY A 64 2.13 -20.36 -1.54
C GLY A 64 2.95 -19.08 -1.77
N GLY A 65 3.34 -18.39 -0.69
CA GLY A 65 4.07 -17.12 -0.76
C GLY A 65 3.25 -15.94 -1.28
N ARG A 66 1.92 -16.03 -1.28
CA ARG A 66 1.01 -14.95 -1.67
C ARG A 66 0.01 -14.67 -0.56
N ALA A 67 -0.49 -13.43 -0.53
CA ALA A 67 -1.55 -13.03 0.39
C ALA A 67 -2.48 -11.99 -0.26
N VAL A 68 -3.71 -11.94 0.23
CA VAL A 68 -4.69 -10.91 -0.09
C VAL A 68 -5.12 -10.22 1.19
N VAL A 69 -5.01 -8.90 1.22
CA VAL A 69 -5.40 -8.08 2.37
C VAL A 69 -6.49 -7.12 1.94
N ALA A 70 -7.66 -7.22 2.57
CA ALA A 70 -8.76 -6.28 2.37
C ALA A 70 -8.53 -5.00 3.16
N VAL A 71 -8.80 -3.86 2.52
CA VAL A 71 -8.62 -2.54 3.10
C VAL A 71 -9.85 -1.64 2.95
N ASP A 72 -9.95 -0.71 3.89
CA ASP A 72 -10.83 0.46 3.85
C ASP A 72 -9.99 1.64 4.36
N LEU A 73 -9.79 2.62 3.50
CA LEU A 73 -8.83 3.70 3.67
C LEU A 73 -9.57 5.03 3.58
N VAL A 74 -9.21 5.96 4.45
CA VAL A 74 -9.62 7.35 4.34
C VAL A 74 -8.38 8.21 4.15
N GLU A 75 -8.32 8.88 3.02
CA GLU A 75 -7.24 9.79 2.64
C GLU A 75 -7.74 11.22 2.74
N VAL A 76 -6.97 12.11 3.36
CA VAL A 76 -7.16 13.55 3.22
C VAL A 76 -6.07 14.08 2.29
N ARG A 77 -6.50 14.68 1.17
CA ARG A 77 -5.63 15.25 0.16
C ARG A 77 -6.18 16.59 -0.31
N ASN A 78 -5.36 17.65 -0.27
CA ASN A 78 -5.79 19.02 -0.56
C ASN A 78 -7.01 19.48 0.28
N GLY A 79 -7.09 19.05 1.55
CA GLY A 79 -8.22 19.33 2.42
C GLY A 79 -9.53 18.59 2.07
N GLN A 80 -9.52 17.75 1.04
CA GLN A 80 -10.65 16.91 0.66
C GLN A 80 -10.47 15.48 1.17
N THR A 81 -11.57 14.89 1.63
CA THR A 81 -11.60 13.51 2.12
C THR A 81 -12.02 12.55 1.02
N TYR A 82 -11.21 11.53 0.78
CA TYR A 82 -11.48 10.44 -0.14
C TYR A 82 -11.52 9.12 0.62
N ARG A 83 -12.40 8.21 0.20
CA ARG A 83 -12.46 6.85 0.74
C ARG A 83 -12.15 5.84 -0.34
N TRP A 84 -11.26 4.91 -0.04
CA TRP A 84 -10.83 3.85 -0.93
C TRP A 84 -11.05 2.50 -0.28
N VAL A 85 -11.67 1.58 -1.00
CA VAL A 85 -11.89 0.20 -0.54
C VAL A 85 -11.36 -0.78 -1.58
N GLY A 86 -11.10 -2.00 -1.15
CA GLY A 86 -10.66 -3.07 -2.05
C GLY A 86 -9.60 -3.96 -1.42
N ASN A 87 -8.72 -4.51 -2.26
CA ASN A 87 -7.69 -5.44 -1.82
C ASN A 87 -6.29 -4.99 -2.24
N TRP A 88 -5.31 -5.27 -1.38
CA TRP A 88 -3.91 -5.42 -1.76
C TRP A 88 -3.59 -6.88 -2.02
N TYR A 89 -2.88 -7.14 -3.11
CA TYR A 89 -2.24 -8.43 -3.39
C TYR A 89 -0.76 -8.32 -3.01
N LEU A 90 -0.27 -9.31 -2.26
CA LEU A 90 1.08 -9.32 -1.72
C LEU A 90 1.81 -10.60 -2.08
N VAL A 91 3.14 -10.49 -2.14
CA VAL A 91 4.05 -11.59 -2.38
C VAL A 91 5.11 -11.65 -1.27
N GLN A 92 5.46 -12.85 -0.85
CA GLN A 92 6.55 -13.11 0.07
C GLN A 92 7.86 -13.15 -0.72
N SER A 93 8.85 -12.41 -0.21
CA SER A 93 10.23 -12.44 -0.70
C SER A 93 11.17 -12.89 0.42
N GLY A 94 12.45 -13.10 0.10
CA GLY A 94 13.49 -13.36 1.11
C GLY A 94 13.65 -12.22 2.13
N SER A 95 13.14 -11.02 1.83
CA SER A 95 13.17 -9.85 2.73
C SER A 95 11.85 -9.60 3.47
N GLY A 96 10.89 -10.53 3.40
CA GLY A 96 9.54 -10.39 3.95
C GLY A 96 8.47 -10.11 2.89
N TRP A 97 7.30 -9.69 3.34
CA TRP A 97 6.13 -9.40 2.51
C TRP A 97 6.24 -8.05 1.80
N LEU A 98 5.84 -8.04 0.52
CA LEU A 98 5.85 -6.87 -0.35
C LEU A 98 4.48 -6.72 -1.03
N LEU A 99 4.08 -5.47 -1.27
CA LEU A 99 2.93 -5.11 -2.11
C LEU A 99 3.25 -5.45 -3.57
N ASP A 100 2.34 -6.14 -4.24
CA ASP A 100 2.55 -6.61 -5.61
C ASP A 100 1.56 -6.00 -6.60
N ARG A 101 0.31 -5.81 -6.17
CA ARG A 101 -0.72 -5.19 -7.02
C ARG A 101 -1.84 -4.57 -6.20
N PRO A 102 -2.30 -3.36 -6.52
CA PRO A 102 -3.50 -2.78 -5.95
C PRO A 102 -4.76 -3.26 -6.68
N GLY A 103 -5.82 -3.49 -5.94
CA GLY A 103 -7.19 -3.64 -6.45
C GLY A 103 -8.13 -2.74 -5.65
N LEU A 104 -7.84 -1.44 -5.68
CA LEU A 104 -8.55 -0.40 -4.91
C LEU A 104 -9.44 0.43 -5.83
N HIS A 105 -10.58 0.87 -5.30
CA HIS A 105 -11.50 1.77 -5.99
C HIS A 105 -12.15 2.75 -5.00
N PRO A 106 -12.69 3.89 -5.48
CA PRO A 106 -13.53 4.75 -4.65
C PRO A 106 -14.68 3.96 -4.03
N ALA A 107 -15.00 4.27 -2.77
CA ALA A 107 -16.14 3.70 -2.06
C ALA A 107 -17.47 4.35 -2.46
#